data_AF-A0A550GTG9-F1
#
_entry.id   AF-A0A550GTG9-F1
#
_cell.length_a   1.000
_cell.length_b   1.000
_cell.length_c   1.000
_cell.angle_alpha   90.00
_cell.angle_beta   90.00
_cell.angle_gamma   90.00
#
_symmetry.space_group_name_H-M   'P 1'
#
loop_
_entity.id
_entity.type
_entity.pdbx_description
1 polymer ?
#
loop_
_entity_poly.entity_id
_entity_poly.type
_entity_poly.pdbx_seq_one_letter_code
_entity_poly.pdbx_strand_id
1 'polypeptide(L)' 'GVSTKQDILYDAIAKAHHSYPCTATMVTDPETKEPILHIGGFTIREEVDKALEKDKARKLKEKNAA' A
#
# COMPACT_ATOMS: atom_id res chain seq x y z
N GLY A 1 8.64 19.01 8.59
CA GLY A 1 7.23 18.62 8.38
C GLY A 1 6.84 17.60 9.43
N VAL A 2 5.59 17.58 9.89
CA VAL A 2 5.10 16.58 10.84
C VAL A 2 4.69 15.32 10.06
N SER A 3 5.18 14.14 10.45
CA SER A 3 4.82 12.87 9.82
C SER A 3 3.38 12.48 10.16
N THR A 4 2.60 12.09 9.16
CA THR A 4 1.23 11.58 9.35
C THR A 4 1.23 10.07 9.60
N LYS A 5 0.09 9.54 10.08
CA LYS A 5 -0.12 8.09 10.19
C LYS A 5 -0.03 7.39 8.83
N GLN A 6 -0.44 8.07 7.76
CA GLN A 6 -0.39 7.54 6.40
C GLN A 6 1.05 7.44 5.91
N ASP A 7 1.88 8.45 6.18
CA ASP A 7 3.31 8.42 5.83
C ASP A 7 4.02 7.23 6.48
N ILE A 8 3.74 6.98 7.77
CA ILE A 8 4.31 5.85 8.51
C ILE A 8 3.86 4.51 7.90
N LEU A 9 2.58 4.40 7.53
CA LEU A 9 2.04 3.19 6.91
C LEU A 9 2.70 2.92 5.54
N TYR A 10 2.79 3.94 4.70
CA TYR A 10 3.37 3.80 3.36
C TYR A 10 4.88 3.52 3.39
N ASP A 11 5.60 4.10 4.36
CA ASP A 11 7.01 3.79 4.61
C ASP A 11 7.19 2.32 5.05
N ALA A 12 6.35 1.82 5.96
CA ALA A 12 6.39 0.42 6.37
C ALA A 12 6.12 -0.54 5.20
N ILE A 13 5.13 -0.23 4.37
CA ILE A 13 4.80 -1.02 3.16
C ILE A 13 5.96 -1.00 2.17
N ALA A 14 6.55 0.18 1.91
CA ALA A 14 7.69 0.30 1.00
C ALA A 14 8.88 -0.51 1.49
N LYS A 15 9.23 -0.43 2.78
CA LYS A 15 10.31 -1.24 3.37
C LYS A 15 10.04 -2.74 3.22
N ALA A 16 8.83 -3.20 3.47
CA ALA A 16 8.46 -4.60 3.30
C ALA A 16 8.59 -5.05 1.82
N HIS A 17 8.10 -4.24 0.88
CA HIS A 17 8.21 -4.48 -0.56
C HIS A 17 9.67 -4.62 -1.02
N HIS A 18 10.58 -3.84 -0.44
CA HIS A 18 12.01 -3.93 -0.74
C HIS A 18 12.77 -5.02 0.06
N SER A 19 12.16 -5.59 1.12
CA SER A 19 12.81 -6.58 1.99
C SER A 19 12.64 -8.03 1.51
N TYR A 20 11.56 -8.33 0.78
CA TYR A 20 11.41 -9.59 0.06
C TYR A 20 12.19 -9.52 -1.26
N PRO A 21 12.78 -10.61 -1.81
CA PRO A 21 13.60 -10.51 -3.02
C PRO A 21 12.91 -9.67 -4.10
N CYS A 22 13.53 -8.53 -4.39
CA CYS A 22 13.14 -7.58 -5.42
C CYS A 22 13.38 -8.25 -6.78
N THR A 23 12.39 -9.01 -7.26
CA THR A 23 12.47 -9.72 -8.55
C THR A 23 12.00 -8.87 -9.72
N ALA A 24 11.40 -7.70 -9.46
CA ALA A 24 10.92 -6.80 -10.49
C ALA A 24 11.97 -5.76 -10.90
N THR A 25 11.90 -5.32 -12.15
CA THR A 25 12.84 -4.35 -12.73
C THR A 25 12.60 -2.93 -12.20
N MET A 26 13.70 -2.19 -12.03
CA MET A 26 13.73 -0.75 -11.78
C MET A 26 13.81 0.09 -13.06
N VAL A 27 13.94 -0.55 -14.23
CA VAL A 27 13.91 0.15 -15.53
C VAL A 27 12.50 0.67 -15.77
N THR A 28 12.40 1.93 -16.19
CA THR A 28 11.12 2.54 -16.60
C THR A 28 10.53 1.74 -17.74
N ASP A 29 9.34 1.21 -17.52
CA ASP A 29 8.60 0.51 -18.55
C ASP A 29 8.06 1.51 -19.58
N PRO A 30 8.22 1.25 -20.90
CA PRO A 30 7.84 2.21 -21.94
C PRO A 30 6.33 2.38 -22.09
N GLU A 31 5.50 1.45 -21.60
CA GLU A 31 4.03 1.53 -21.68
C GLU A 31 3.47 2.33 -20.51
N THR A 32 3.79 1.90 -19.29
CA THR A 32 3.29 2.48 -18.03
C THR A 32 4.03 3.74 -17.60
N LYS A 33 5.22 3.99 -18.17
CA LYS A 33 6.14 5.08 -17.79
C LYS A 33 6.63 5.03 -16.34
N GLU A 34 6.54 3.86 -15.71
CA GLU A 34 6.91 3.62 -14.33
C GLU A 34 7.64 2.28 -14.22
N PRO A 35 8.66 2.11 -13.36
CA PRO A 35 9.22 0.79 -13.11
C PRO A 35 8.19 -0.20 -12.57
N ILE A 36 8.23 -1.44 -13.08
CA ILE A 36 7.34 -2.52 -12.63
C ILE A 36 7.46 -2.74 -11.11
N LEU A 37 8.65 -2.55 -10.54
CA LEU A 37 8.84 -2.62 -9.10
C LEU A 37 7.97 -1.59 -8.35
N HIS A 38 7.92 -0.34 -8.82
CA HIS A 38 7.12 0.71 -8.17
C HIS A 38 5.62 0.45 -8.34
N ILE A 39 5.19 0.00 -9.52
CA ILE A 39 3.80 -0.40 -9.76
C ILE A 39 3.38 -1.47 -8.75
N GLY A 40 4.19 -2.51 -8.54
CA GLY A 40 3.92 -3.52 -7.51
C GLY A 40 3.80 -2.91 -6.11
N GLY A 41 4.67 -1.96 -5.77
CA GLY A 41 4.61 -1.23 -4.49
C GLY A 41 3.33 -0.40 -4.33
N PHE A 42 2.87 0.26 -5.40
CA PHE A 42 1.62 1.02 -5.39
C PHE A 42 0.40 0.12 -5.25
N THR A 43 0.36 -1.00 -5.96
CA THR A 43 -0.71 -2.00 -5.83
C THR A 43 -0.84 -2.50 -4.40
N ILE A 44 0.29 -2.79 -3.73
CA ILE A 44 0.25 -3.23 -2.33
C ILE A 44 -0.32 -2.13 -1.42
N ARG A 45 0.11 -0.87 -1.59
CA ARG A 45 -0.43 0.26 -0.81
C ARG A 45 -1.95 0.37 -0.97
N GLU A 46 -2.44 0.30 -2.20
CA GLU A 46 -3.86 0.39 -2.52
C GLU A 46 -4.66 -0.74 -1.85
N GLU A 47 -4.17 -1.99 -1.92
CA GLU A 47 -4.87 -3.13 -1.33
C GLU A 47 -4.86 -3.09 0.21
N VAL A 48 -3.78 -2.60 0.82
CA VAL A 48 -3.74 -2.36 2.27
C VAL A 48 -4.76 -1.29 2.68
N ASP A 49 -4.83 -0.17 1.96
CA ASP A 49 -5.81 0.89 2.23
C ASP A 49 -7.25 0.37 2.09
N LYS A 50 -7.55 -0.37 1.01
CA LYS A 50 -8.86 -1.02 0.83
C LYS A 50 -9.20 -1.97 1.98
N ALA A 51 -8.23 -2.74 2.47
CA ALA A 51 -8.44 -3.66 3.59
C ALA A 51 -8.77 -2.89 4.89
N LEU A 52 -8.07 -1.78 5.15
CA LEU A 52 -8.32 -0.92 6.31
C LEU A 52 -9.71 -0.27 6.23
N GLU A 53 -10.13 0.21 5.07
CA GLU A 53 -11.48 0.77 4.89
C GLU A 53 -12.58 -0.29 5.08
N LYS A 54 -12.39 -1.50 4.55
CA LYS A 54 -13.30 -2.64 4.78
C LYS A 54 -13.41 -2.97 6.27
N ASP A 55 -12.28 -2.97 7.00
CA ASP A 55 -12.26 -3.22 8.45
C ASP A 55 -13.00 -2.13 9.24
N LYS A 56 -12.80 -0.85 8.88
CA LYS A 56 -13.54 0.28 9.47
C LYS A 56 -15.04 0.14 9.24
N ALA A 57 -15.45 -0.17 8.02
CA ALA A 57 -16.85 -0.35 7.67
C ALA A 57 -17.48 -1.53 8.43
N ARG A 58 -16.75 -2.64 8.58
CA ARG A 58 -17.16 -3.79 9.38
C ARG A 58 -17.39 -3.40 10.85
N LYS A 59 -16.42 -2.72 11.47
CA LYS A 59 -16.51 -2.25 12.86
C LYS A 59 -17.68 -1.28 13.08
N LEU A 60 -17.99 -0.43 12.10
CA LEU A 60 -19.14 0.47 12.19
C LEU A 60 -20.46 -0.30 12.17
N LYS A 61 -20.59 -1.31 11.30
CA LYS A 61 -21.79 -2.17 11.26
C LYS A 61 -21.99 -2.93 12.57
N GLU A 62 -20.92 -3.47 13.14
CA GLU A 62 -20.97 -4.18 14.44
C GLU A 62 -21.41 -3.26 15.58
N LYS A 63 -20.91 -2.01 15.62
CA LYS A 63 -21.33 -1.01 16.61
C LYS A 63 -22.80 -0.60 16.48
N ASN A 64 -23.31 -0.50 15.26
CA ASN A 64 -24.70 -0.10 15.02
C ASN A 64 -25.70 -1.25 15.25
N ALA A 65 -25.21 -2.50 15.33
CA ALA A 65 -26.00 -3.69 15.60
C ALA A 65 -26.04 -4.09 17.08
N ALA A 66 -25.25 -3.42 17.94
CA ALA A 66 -25.19 -3.58 19.38
C ALA A 66 -26.00 -2.47 20.09
#